data_AF-A0A5S9ITT4-F1
#
_entry.id   AF-A0A5S9ITT4-F1
#
_cell.length_a   1.000
_cell.length_b   1.000
_cell.length_c   1.000
_cell.angle_alpha   90.00
_cell.angle_beta   90.00
_cell.angle_gamma   90.00
#
_symmetry.space_group_name_H-M   'P 1'
#
loop_
_entity.id
_entity.type
_entity.pdbx_description
1 polymer ?
#
loop_
_entity_poly.entity_id
_entity_poly.type
_entity_poly.pdbx_seq_one_letter_code
_entity_poly.pdbx_strand_id
1 'polypeptide(L)' 'MSDENDVINPPKIIGLFLSVFGFAVLVAIAFTPTFSGRITNLICGTVILIVSGVFLWMSKKQP' A
#
# COMPACT_ATOMS: atom_id res chain seq x y z
N MET A 1 -1.75 27.52 -20.00
CA MET A 1 -2.28 26.15 -20.15
C MET A 1 -1.70 25.37 -18.99
N SER A 2 -2.30 25.48 -17.80
CA SER A 2 -1.76 24.85 -16.59
C SER A 2 -2.21 23.41 -16.51
N ASP A 3 -1.24 22.54 -16.28
CA ASP A 3 -1.27 21.09 -16.18
C ASP A 3 -2.49 20.49 -15.47
N GLU A 4 -3.46 20.01 -16.26
CA GLU A 4 -4.49 19.06 -15.80
C GLU A 4 -3.90 17.69 -15.44
N ASN A 5 -2.68 17.39 -15.91
CA ASN A 5 -1.99 16.12 -15.70
C ASN A 5 -1.23 16.02 -14.35
N ASP A 6 -1.05 17.12 -13.62
CA ASP A 6 -0.34 17.11 -12.32
C ASP A 6 -1.22 16.59 -11.17
N VAL A 7 -2.55 16.71 -11.33
CA VAL A 7 -3.53 16.35 -10.28
C VAL A 7 -3.67 14.82 -10.16
N ILE A 8 -3.54 14.10 -11.27
CA ILE A 8 -3.73 12.64 -11.31
C ILE A 8 -2.37 12.00 -11.56
N ASN A 9 -1.72 11.59 -10.47
CA ASN A 9 -0.54 10.72 -10.49
C ASN A 9 -1.00 9.30 -10.12
N PRO A 10 -1.39 8.43 -11.07
CA PRO A 10 -1.91 7.10 -10.77
C PRO A 10 -1.00 6.26 -9.86
N PRO A 11 0.33 6.17 -10.08
CA PRO A 11 1.18 5.34 -9.22
C PRO A 11 1.27 5.88 -7.79
N LYS A 12 1.17 7.20 -7.60
CA LYS A 12 1.11 7.83 -6.28
C LYS A 12 -0.20 7.49 -5.55
N ILE A 13 -1.33 7.59 -6.25
CA ILE A 13 -2.66 7.30 -5.69
C ILE A 13 -2.75 5.82 -5.30
N ILE A 14 -2.35 4.91 -6.21
CA ILE A 14 -2.34 3.47 -5.97
C ILE A 14 -1.38 3.13 -4.82
N GLY A 15 -0.18 3.71 -4.82
CA GLY A 15 0.80 3.51 -3.76
C GLY A 15 0.29 3.94 -2.39
N LEU A 16 -0.38 5.10 -2.30
CA LEU A 16 -0.99 5.59 -1.06
C LEU A 16 -2.14 4.68 -0.58
N PHE A 17 -3.03 4.29 -1.50
CA PHE A 17 -4.12 3.37 -1.18
C PHE A 17 -3.61 2.03 -0.62
N LEU A 18 -2.63 1.42 -1.31
CA LEU A 18 -2.02 0.17 -0.87
C LEU A 18 -1.31 0.33 0.48
N SER A 19 -0.70 1.49 0.76
CA SER A 19 -0.07 1.76 2.05
C SER A 19 -1.09 1.72 3.19
N VAL A 20 -2.21 2.44 3.04
CA VAL A 20 -3.29 2.48 4.04
C VAL A 20 -3.91 1.08 4.21
N PHE A 21 -4.15 0.38 3.11
CA PHE A 21 -4.72 -0.96 3.14
C PHE A 21 -3.79 -1.98 3.82
N GLY A 22 -2.51 -2.00 3.45
CA GLY A 22 -1.51 -2.87 4.08
C GLY A 22 -1.39 -2.61 5.58
N PHE A 23 -1.44 -1.35 5.99
CA PHE A 23 -1.46 -0.99 7.41
C PHE A 23 -2.71 -1.48 8.13
N ALA A 24 -3.89 -1.33 7.53
CA ALA A 24 -5.15 -1.85 8.10
C ALA A 24 -5.10 -3.39 8.29
N VAL A 25 -4.52 -4.12 7.33
CA VAL A 25 -4.32 -5.58 7.44
C VAL A 25 -3.37 -5.92 8.60
N LEU A 26 -2.32 -5.14 8.84
CA LEU A 26 -1.45 -5.34 9.99
C LEU A 26 -2.18 -5.09 11.32
N VAL A 27 -3.02 -4.05 11.39
CA VAL A 27 -3.86 -3.80 12.57
C VAL A 27 -4.85 -4.94 12.80
N ALA A 28 -5.39 -5.55 11.74
CA ALA A 28 -6.30 -6.69 11.83
C ALA A 28 -5.68 -7.92 12.51
N ILE A 29 -4.34 -8.04 12.56
CA ILE A 29 -3.65 -9.12 13.29
C ILE A 29 -4.02 -9.11 14.78
N ALA A 30 -4.15 -7.92 15.39
CA ALA A 30 -4.52 -7.80 16.81
C ALA A 30 -5.94 -8.31 17.11
N PHE A 31 -6.82 -8.28 16.11
CA PHE A 31 -8.21 -8.74 16.22
C PHE A 31 -8.40 -10.18 15.71
N THR A 32 -7.35 -10.82 15.18
CA THR A 32 -7.44 -12.17 14.63
C THR A 32 -7.24 -13.21 15.73
N PRO A 33 -8.19 -14.13 15.98
CA PRO A 33 -8.10 -15.09 17.07
C PRO A 33 -7.20 -16.29 16.76
N THR A 34 -7.05 -16.66 15.49
CA THR A 34 -6.30 -17.86 15.09
C THR A 34 -4.84 -17.54 14.78
N PHE A 35 -3.92 -18.43 15.20
CA PHE A 35 -2.49 -18.27 14.91
C PHE A 35 -2.20 -18.27 13.41
N SER A 36 -2.81 -19.19 12.65
CA SER A 36 -2.69 -19.23 11.20
C SER A 36 -3.20 -17.96 10.54
N GLY A 37 -4.33 -17.41 11.00
CA GLY A 37 -4.87 -16.15 10.47
C GLY A 37 -3.96 -14.95 10.76
N ARG A 38 -3.34 -14.90 11.95
CA ARG A 38 -2.36 -13.86 12.30
C ARG A 38 -1.15 -13.89 11.38
N ILE A 39 -0.61 -15.08 11.10
CA ILE A 39 0.54 -15.24 10.19
C ILE A 39 0.14 -14.85 8.76
N THR A 40 -1.01 -15.29 8.27
CA THR A 40 -1.49 -14.93 6.94
C THR A 40 -1.66 -13.42 6.81
N ASN A 41 -2.29 -12.76 7.79
CA ASN A 41 -2.47 -11.31 7.80
C ASN A 41 -1.13 -10.57 7.86
N LEU A 42 -0.16 -11.08 8.64
CA LEU A 42 1.19 -10.54 8.68
C LEU A 42 1.88 -10.60 7.31
N ILE A 43 1.84 -11.77 6.65
CA ILE A 43 2.45 -11.96 5.33
C ILE A 43 1.76 -11.08 4.29
N CYS A 44 0.43 -11.12 4.22
CA CYS A 44 -0.35 -10.31 3.28
C CYS A 44 -0.10 -8.81 3.50
N GLY A 45 -0.19 -8.32 4.73
CA GLY A 45 0.06 -6.92 5.07
C GLY A 45 1.47 -6.49 4.68
N THR A 46 2.48 -7.33 4.98
CA THR A 46 3.88 -7.06 4.62
C THR A 46 4.08 -6.98 3.11
N VAL A 47 3.54 -7.95 2.34
CA VAL A 47 3.64 -7.96 0.88
C VAL A 47 2.97 -6.72 0.28
N ILE A 48 1.78 -6.35 0.76
CA ILE A 48 1.07 -5.16 0.30
C ILE A 48 1.90 -3.89 0.55
N LEU A 49 2.53 -3.76 1.71
CA LEU A 49 3.38 -2.61 2.03
C LEU A 49 4.63 -2.56 1.16
N ILE A 50 5.24 -3.70 0.85
CA ILE A 50 6.38 -3.76 -0.09
C ILE A 50 5.95 -3.28 -1.47
N VAL A 51 4.84 -3.80 -2.00
CA VAL A 51 4.30 -3.39 -3.31
C VAL A 51 3.93 -1.91 -3.32
N SER A 52 3.31 -1.41 -2.27
CA SER A 52 3.02 0.03 -2.08
C SER A 52 4.31 0.87 -2.18
N GLY A 53 5.37 0.47 -1.47
CA GLY A 53 6.66 1.16 -1.50
C GLY A 53 7.26 1.21 -2.91
N VAL A 54 7.14 0.12 -3.67
CA VAL A 54 7.59 0.06 -5.08
C VAL A 54 6.79 1.05 -5.94
N PHE A 55 5.47 1.10 -5.82
CA PHE A 55 4.62 2.04 -6.57
C PHE A 55 4.96 3.51 -6.25
N LEU A 56 5.16 3.83 -4.97
CA LEU A 56 5.56 5.17 -4.55
C LEU A 56 6.97 5.54 -5.04
N TRP A 57 7.90 4.57 -5.09
CA TRP A 57 9.24 4.80 -5.61
C TRP A 57 9.23 5.00 -7.14
N MET A 58 8.44 4.23 -7.87
CA MET A 58 8.26 4.43 -9.31
C MET A 58 7.64 5.79 -9.63
N SER A 59 6.67 6.24 -8.82
CA SER A 59 6.08 7.58 -8.96
C SER A 59 7.09 8.72 -8.78
N LYS A 60 8.15 8.54 -7.98
CA LYS A 60 9.22 9.53 -7.81
C LYS A 60 10.23 9.53 -8.96
N LYS A 61 10.24 8.48 -9.78
CA LYS A 61 11.22 8.25 -10.84
C LYS A 61 10.69 8.60 -12.24
N GLN A 62 9.43 9.01 -12.35
CA GLN A 62 8.90 9.62 -13.57
C GLN A 62 9.41 11.08 -13.64
N PRO A 63 10.22 11.46 -14.64
CA PRO A 63 10.67 12.83 -14.85
C PRO A 63 9.53 13.76 -15.27
#